data_AF-A0A7C2LP41-F1
#
_entry.id   AF-A0A7C2LP41-F1
#
_cell.length_a   1.000
_cell.length_b   1.000
_cell.length_c   1.000
_cell.angle_alpha   90.00
_cell.angle_beta   90.00
_cell.angle_gamma   90.00
#
_symmetry.space_group_name_H-M   'P 1'
#
loop_
_entity.id
_entity.type
_entity.pdbx_description
1 polymer ?
#
loop_
_entity_poly.entity_id
_entity_poly.type
_entity_poly.pdbx_seq_one_letter_code
_entity_poly.pdbx_strand_id
1 'polypeptide(L)'
;MPDPVKEMREAILAAARSGRIEELRVAYEFNELKPDLGVVPVPDPVAHWRAISGDGEGREVLAALAEILEMGYAVLPLGADLENNRIYVWPYLAEVALDRLTPAQEVDLLRLVPPPAARQMRAAGRYTHWRIAIGADGTWHSLRTGP
;
A
#
# COMPACT_ATOMS: atom_id res chain seq x y z
N MET A 1 4.38 15.72 -0.62
CA MET A 1 4.61 14.97 0.63
C MET A 1 5.96 15.38 1.24
N PRO A 2 6.16 15.23 2.56
CA PRO A 2 7.44 15.43 3.26
C PRO A 2 8.55 14.51 2.76
N ASP A 3 9.81 14.90 2.93
CA ASP A 3 10.96 14.14 2.43
C ASP A 3 11.07 12.73 3.03
N PRO A 4 10.85 12.49 4.35
CA PRO A 4 10.88 11.14 4.90
C PRO A 4 9.88 10.17 4.23
N VAL A 5 8.70 10.68 3.86
CA VAL A 5 7.69 9.88 3.15
C VAL A 5 8.16 9.54 1.74
N LYS A 6 8.83 10.47 1.05
CA LYS A 6 9.40 10.23 -0.27
C LYS A 6 10.50 9.17 -0.18
N GLU A 7 11.38 9.27 0.82
CA GLU A 7 12.48 8.33 1.02
C GLU A 7 11.98 6.91 1.26
N MET A 8 11.03 6.71 2.17
CA MET A 8 10.42 5.39 2.41
C MET A 8 9.72 4.87 1.14
N ARG A 9 8.95 5.72 0.44
CA ARG A 9 8.30 5.34 -0.81
C ARG A 9 9.30 4.91 -1.89
N GLU A 10 10.39 5.64 -2.07
CA GLU A 10 11.42 5.30 -3.06
C GLU A 10 12.20 4.04 -2.66
N ALA A 11 12.45 3.80 -1.36
CA ALA A 11 13.06 2.56 -0.90
C ALA A 11 12.19 1.33 -1.25
N ILE A 12 10.88 1.42 -1.04
CA ILE A 12 9.93 0.35 -1.40
C ILE A 12 9.83 0.18 -2.92
N LEU A 13 9.77 1.28 -3.68
CA LEU A 13 9.75 1.22 -5.14
C LEU A 13 11.05 0.63 -5.72
N ALA A 14 12.21 0.94 -5.13
CA ALA A 14 13.48 0.34 -5.53
C ALA A 14 13.46 -1.18 -5.35
N ALA A 15 13.00 -1.67 -4.20
CA ALA A 15 12.83 -3.10 -3.94
C ALA A 15 11.82 -3.75 -4.90
N ALA A 16 10.72 -3.07 -5.22
CA ALA A 16 9.75 -3.56 -6.18
C ALA A 16 10.34 -3.69 -7.60
N ARG A 17 11.07 -2.66 -8.05
CA ARG A 17 11.69 -2.61 -9.38
C ARG A 17 12.84 -3.59 -9.56
N SER A 18 13.52 -4.00 -8.48
CA SER A 18 14.55 -5.03 -8.56
C SER A 18 13.97 -6.44 -8.77
N GLY A 19 12.69 -6.65 -8.44
CA GLY A 19 12.05 -7.96 -8.49
C GLY A 19 12.58 -8.95 -7.44
N ARG A 20 13.37 -8.48 -6.46
CA ARG A 20 13.96 -9.31 -5.40
C ARG A 20 13.23 -9.03 -4.09
N ILE A 21 12.32 -9.92 -3.69
CA ILE A 21 11.49 -9.74 -2.48
C ILE A 21 12.31 -9.50 -1.21
N GLU A 22 13.54 -10.04 -1.15
CA GLU A 22 14.45 -9.84 -0.02
C GLU A 22 14.84 -8.36 0.16
N GLU A 23 14.90 -7.57 -0.91
CA GLU A 23 15.23 -6.14 -0.79
C GLU A 23 14.16 -5.35 -0.04
N LEU A 24 12.91 -5.81 -0.07
CA LEU A 24 11.81 -5.16 0.66
C LEU A 24 12.02 -5.24 2.18
N ARG A 25 12.81 -6.22 2.66
CA ARG A 25 13.21 -6.33 4.06
C ARG A 25 13.91 -5.06 4.53
N VAL A 26 14.74 -4.44 3.70
CA VAL A 26 15.52 -3.25 4.11
C VAL A 26 14.58 -2.11 4.53
N ALA A 27 13.57 -1.81 3.71
CA ALA A 27 12.56 -0.80 4.03
C ALA A 27 11.72 -1.18 5.25
N TYR A 28 11.40 -2.48 5.42
CA TYR A 28 10.70 -2.98 6.61
C TYR A 28 11.53 -2.81 7.90
N GLU A 29 12.83 -3.09 7.84
CA GLU A 29 13.72 -3.06 8.99
C GLU A 29 14.08 -1.65 9.45
N PHE A 30 13.96 -0.63 8.60
CA PHE A 30 14.12 0.77 8.98
C PHE A 30 13.10 1.26 10.02
N ASN A 31 11.99 0.53 10.20
CA ASN A 31 10.96 0.90 11.16
C ASN A 31 11.26 0.27 12.53
N GLU A 32 11.29 1.12 13.57
CA GLU A 32 11.35 0.67 14.97
C GLU A 32 10.10 -0.15 15.31
N LEU A 33 8.92 0.39 14.98
CA LEU A 33 7.65 -0.33 15.04
C LEU A 33 7.41 -1.01 13.70
N LYS A 34 7.31 -2.34 13.71
CA LYS A 34 7.15 -3.10 12.48
C LYS A 34 5.80 -2.81 11.82
N PRO A 35 5.76 -2.62 10.48
CA PRO A 35 4.52 -2.44 9.75
C PRO A 35 3.58 -3.61 10.00
N ASP A 36 2.30 -3.31 10.16
CA ASP A 36 1.29 -4.34 10.28
C ASP A 36 0.93 -4.91 8.90
N LEU A 37 1.14 -6.21 8.75
CA LEU A 37 0.94 -6.98 7.52
C LEU A 37 -0.38 -7.77 7.52
N GLY A 38 -1.27 -7.54 8.50
CA GLY A 38 -2.55 -8.26 8.62
C GLY A 38 -2.48 -9.60 9.32
N VAL A 39 -1.30 -9.98 9.82
CA VAL A 39 -1.06 -11.22 10.56
C VAL A 39 -0.21 -10.96 11.78
N VAL A 40 -0.52 -11.64 12.89
CA VAL A 40 0.24 -11.56 14.14
C VAL A 40 0.40 -12.97 14.71
N PRO A 41 1.64 -13.42 15.02
CA PRO A 41 2.93 -12.75 14.81
C PRO A 41 3.42 -12.84 13.35
N VAL A 42 4.32 -11.94 12.95
CA VAL A 42 5.10 -12.06 11.69
C VAL A 42 6.56 -12.35 12.05
N PRO A 43 6.99 -13.63 12.07
CA PRO A 43 8.37 -13.95 12.41
C PRO A 43 9.36 -13.54 11.30
N ASP A 44 8.93 -13.66 10.04
CA ASP A 44 9.71 -13.25 8.88
C ASP A 44 8.80 -12.59 7.81
N PRO A 45 8.93 -11.27 7.57
CA PRO A 45 8.11 -10.57 6.59
C PRO A 45 8.30 -11.09 5.16
N VAL A 46 9.51 -11.54 4.79
CA VAL A 46 9.76 -12.04 3.43
C VAL A 46 9.11 -13.40 3.23
N ALA A 47 9.22 -14.30 4.21
CA ALA A 47 8.49 -15.57 4.16
C ALA A 47 6.98 -15.35 4.07
N HIS A 48 6.45 -14.36 4.80
CA HIS A 48 5.04 -13.98 4.70
C HIS A 48 4.65 -13.49 3.29
N TRP A 49 5.39 -12.55 2.72
CA TRP A 49 5.09 -12.04 1.37
C TRP A 49 5.20 -13.11 0.30
N ARG A 50 6.17 -14.03 0.39
CA ARG A 50 6.25 -15.19 -0.50
C ARG A 50 5.01 -16.08 -0.39
N ALA A 51 4.55 -16.35 0.83
CA ALA A 51 3.42 -17.25 1.09
C ALA A 51 2.07 -16.73 0.55
N ILE A 52 1.88 -15.41 0.54
CA ILE A 52 0.63 -14.79 0.04
C ILE A 52 0.72 -14.39 -1.45
N SER A 53 1.90 -14.48 -2.05
CA SER A 53 2.11 -14.22 -3.47
C SER A 53 1.71 -15.45 -4.28
N GLY A 54 0.89 -15.29 -5.31
CA GLY A 54 0.43 -16.38 -6.16
C GLY A 54 1.53 -17.04 -6.98
N ASP A 55 2.67 -16.35 -7.18
CA ASP A 55 3.87 -16.92 -7.80
C ASP A 55 4.77 -17.69 -6.81
N GLY A 56 4.47 -17.67 -5.52
CA GLY A 56 5.27 -18.28 -4.44
C GLY A 56 6.61 -17.61 -4.14
N GLU A 57 6.98 -16.60 -4.93
CA GLU A 57 8.31 -15.96 -4.89
C GLU A 57 8.25 -14.49 -4.45
N GLY A 58 7.05 -13.93 -4.34
CA GLY A 58 6.82 -12.56 -3.86
C GLY A 58 6.72 -11.50 -4.96
N ARG A 59 6.83 -11.86 -6.25
CA ARG A 59 6.84 -10.85 -7.32
C ARG A 59 5.46 -10.24 -7.55
N GLU A 60 4.38 -10.96 -7.26
CA GLU A 60 3.03 -10.39 -7.32
C GLU A 60 2.85 -9.29 -6.26
N VAL A 61 3.38 -9.51 -5.04
CA VAL A 61 3.37 -8.48 -3.98
C VAL A 61 4.20 -7.26 -4.40
N LEU A 62 5.40 -7.48 -4.97
CA LEU A 62 6.22 -6.38 -5.48
C LEU A 62 5.54 -5.61 -6.61
N ALA A 63 4.90 -6.30 -7.55
CA ALA A 63 4.17 -5.69 -8.65
C ALA A 63 3.03 -4.81 -8.12
N ALA A 64 2.20 -5.34 -7.20
CA ALA A 64 1.12 -4.59 -6.60
C ALA A 64 1.62 -3.37 -5.81
N LEU A 65 2.73 -3.51 -5.06
CA LEU A 65 3.38 -2.39 -4.37
C LEU A 65 3.80 -1.29 -5.34
N ALA A 66 4.43 -1.64 -6.47
CA ALA A 66 4.80 -0.67 -7.49
C ALA A 66 3.56 0.02 -8.06
N GLU A 67 2.54 -0.74 -8.45
CA GLU A 67 1.30 -0.22 -9.04
C GLU A 67 0.59 0.77 -8.11
N ILE A 68 0.44 0.45 -6.82
CA ILE A 68 -0.25 1.36 -5.88
C ILE A 68 0.59 2.59 -5.54
N LEU A 69 1.92 2.46 -5.44
CA LEU A 69 2.80 3.58 -5.09
C LEU A 69 3.04 4.55 -6.26
N GLU A 70 2.79 4.11 -7.50
CA GLU A 70 2.79 4.97 -8.69
C GLU A 70 1.49 5.76 -8.86
N MET A 71 0.43 5.40 -8.13
CA MET A 71 -0.81 6.19 -8.06
C MET A 71 -0.68 7.40 -7.12
N GLY A 72 -1.69 8.28 -7.17
CA GLY A 72 -1.87 9.33 -6.17
C GLY A 72 -2.13 8.77 -4.76
N TYR A 73 -1.96 9.62 -3.74
CA TYR A 73 -2.18 9.28 -2.33
C TYR A 73 -3.26 10.15 -1.68
N ALA A 74 -3.87 9.60 -0.63
CA ALA A 74 -4.67 10.37 0.31
C ALA A 74 -3.81 10.78 1.52
N VAL A 75 -4.19 11.86 2.18
CA VAL A 75 -3.58 12.32 3.43
C VAL A 75 -4.65 12.31 4.50
N LEU A 76 -4.45 11.51 5.54
CA LEU A 76 -5.38 11.39 6.66
C LEU A 76 -4.72 11.94 7.94
N PRO A 77 -5.50 12.51 8.86
CA PRO A 77 -5.01 12.83 10.20
C PRO A 77 -4.76 11.55 11.00
N LEU A 78 -3.70 11.55 11.81
CA LEU A 78 -3.34 10.46 12.72
C LEU A 78 -3.49 10.94 14.17
N GLY A 79 -4.70 10.81 14.73
CA GLY A 79 -5.03 11.30 16.07
C GLY A 79 -5.44 12.78 16.10
N ALA A 80 -5.45 13.38 17.29
CA ALA A 80 -6.05 14.70 17.53
C ALA A 80 -5.17 15.89 17.07
N ASP A 81 -3.86 15.70 16.93
CA ASP A 81 -2.95 16.75 16.42
C ASP A 81 -2.89 16.69 14.88
N LEU A 82 -3.76 17.48 14.24
CA LEU A 82 -3.97 17.49 12.79
C LEU A 82 -2.80 18.12 12.00
N GLU A 83 -1.97 18.95 12.64
CA GLU A 83 -0.88 19.65 11.97
C GLU A 83 0.38 18.78 11.87
N ASN A 84 0.66 17.99 12.91
CA ASN A 84 1.91 17.22 13.01
C ASN A 84 1.73 15.72 12.73
N ASN A 85 0.52 15.17 12.91
CA ASN A 85 0.30 13.75 12.71
C ASN A 85 -0.52 13.49 11.45
N ARG A 86 0.18 13.23 10.36
CA ARG A 86 -0.43 12.85 9.07
C ARG A 86 0.05 11.48 8.66
N ILE A 87 -0.86 10.73 8.04
CA ILE A 87 -0.56 9.45 7.39
C ILE A 87 -0.90 9.55 5.90
N TYR A 88 0.01 9.08 5.07
CA TYR A 88 -0.06 9.09 3.63
C TYR A 88 -0.45 7.68 3.16
N VAL A 89 -1.56 7.59 2.43
CA VAL A 89 -2.16 6.30 2.05
C VAL A 89 -2.16 6.14 0.54
N TRP A 90 -1.60 5.03 0.07
CA TRP A 90 -1.64 4.64 -1.34
C TRP A 90 -2.46 3.36 -1.54
N PRO A 91 -3.22 3.27 -2.65
CA PRO A 91 -3.57 4.39 -3.53
C PRO A 91 -4.63 5.28 -2.86
N TYR A 92 -4.81 6.52 -3.32
CA TYR A 92 -5.89 7.40 -2.85
C TYR A 92 -7.28 6.75 -2.97
N LEU A 93 -7.44 5.80 -3.90
CA LEU A 93 -8.67 5.04 -4.11
C LEU A 93 -9.11 4.24 -2.86
N ALA A 94 -8.20 3.94 -1.94
CA ALA A 94 -8.53 3.32 -0.66
C ALA A 94 -9.34 4.24 0.27
N GLU A 95 -9.33 5.55 0.02
CA GLU A 95 -9.90 6.58 0.89
C GLU A 95 -11.01 7.41 0.23
N VAL A 96 -11.51 6.99 -0.93
CA VAL A 96 -12.62 7.66 -1.63
C VAL A 96 -13.85 6.75 -1.73
N ALA A 97 -15.02 7.38 -1.90
CA ALA A 97 -16.28 6.67 -2.08
C ALA A 97 -16.32 5.96 -3.45
N LEU A 98 -16.08 4.65 -3.48
CA LEU A 98 -16.01 3.87 -4.73
C LEU A 98 -17.34 3.79 -5.50
N ASP A 99 -18.47 4.01 -4.85
CA ASP A 99 -19.79 4.11 -5.50
C ASP A 99 -19.95 5.43 -6.30
N ARG A 100 -19.06 6.41 -6.09
CA ARG A 100 -19.12 7.76 -6.65
C ARG A 100 -17.84 8.18 -7.38
N LEU A 101 -17.11 7.22 -7.94
CA LEU A 101 -15.92 7.52 -8.75
C LEU A 101 -16.26 8.39 -9.95
N THR A 102 -15.41 9.39 -10.20
CA THR A 102 -15.38 10.09 -11.48
C THR A 102 -14.85 9.16 -12.59
N PRO A 103 -15.09 9.46 -13.88
CA PRO A 103 -14.57 8.63 -14.98
C PRO A 103 -13.05 8.44 -14.94
N ALA A 104 -12.28 9.46 -14.52
CA ALA A 104 -10.83 9.35 -14.39
C ALA A 104 -10.42 8.39 -13.26
N GLN A 105 -11.09 8.48 -12.11
CA GLN A 105 -10.84 7.57 -10.98
C GLN A 105 -11.26 6.12 -11.28
N GLU A 106 -12.28 5.93 -12.13
CA GLU A 106 -12.66 4.60 -12.62
C GLU A 106 -11.57 3.99 -13.51
N VAL A 107 -10.93 4.80 -14.36
CA VAL A 107 -9.75 4.35 -15.13
C VAL A 107 -8.60 3.98 -14.20
N ASP A 108 -8.33 4.77 -13.17
CA ASP A 108 -7.29 4.44 -12.17
C ASP A 108 -7.59 3.11 -11.46
N LEU A 109 -8.85 2.86 -11.07
CA LEU A 109 -9.24 1.59 -10.45
C LEU A 109 -9.03 0.41 -11.42
N LEU A 110 -9.39 0.58 -12.69
CA LEU A 110 -9.22 -0.44 -13.73
C LEU A 110 -7.75 -0.72 -14.09
N ARG A 111 -6.83 0.19 -13.73
CA ARG A 111 -5.38 -0.05 -13.86
C ARG A 111 -4.84 -0.93 -12.73
N LEU A 112 -5.50 -0.96 -11.58
CA LEU A 112 -5.07 -1.75 -10.42
C LEU A 112 -5.72 -3.14 -10.40
N VAL A 113 -6.98 -3.24 -10.86
CA VAL A 113 -7.74 -4.49 -10.76
C VAL A 113 -8.55 -4.79 -12.01
N PRO A 114 -8.78 -6.09 -12.31
CA PRO A 114 -9.60 -6.48 -13.46
C PRO A 114 -11.02 -5.91 -13.41
N PRO A 115 -11.69 -5.70 -14.56
CA PRO A 115 -13.04 -5.13 -14.61
C PRO A 115 -14.09 -5.83 -13.73
N PRO A 116 -14.13 -7.17 -13.60
CA PRO A 116 -15.04 -7.83 -12.66
C PRO A 116 -14.81 -7.42 -11.20
N ALA A 117 -13.55 -7.31 -10.77
CA ALA A 117 -13.19 -6.91 -9.42
C ALA A 117 -13.50 -5.43 -9.16
N ALA A 118 -13.20 -4.56 -10.13
CA ALA A 118 -13.57 -3.14 -10.05
C ALA A 118 -15.08 -2.96 -9.86
N ARG A 119 -15.91 -3.68 -10.65
CA ARG A 119 -17.38 -3.66 -10.47
C ARG A 119 -17.81 -4.10 -9.09
N GLN A 120 -17.19 -5.15 -8.54
CA GLN A 120 -17.50 -5.64 -7.20
C GLN A 120 -17.15 -4.61 -6.12
N MET A 121 -15.96 -4.00 -6.20
CA MET A 121 -15.52 -2.97 -5.25
C MET A 121 -16.45 -1.75 -5.27
N ARG A 122 -16.84 -1.30 -6.47
CA ARG A 122 -17.79 -0.19 -6.64
C ARG A 122 -19.17 -0.53 -6.08
N ALA A 123 -19.72 -1.70 -6.41
CA ALA A 123 -21.02 -2.14 -5.91
C ALA A 123 -21.04 -2.28 -4.39
N ALA A 124 -19.92 -2.71 -3.79
CA ALA A 124 -19.76 -2.84 -2.35
C ALA A 124 -19.43 -1.51 -1.64
N GLY A 125 -19.03 -0.48 -2.39
CA GLY A 125 -18.48 0.76 -1.83
C GLY A 125 -17.19 0.55 -1.03
N ARG A 126 -16.43 -0.52 -1.31
CA ARG A 126 -15.27 -0.94 -0.50
C ARG A 126 -14.07 -1.27 -1.38
N TYR A 127 -12.95 -0.63 -1.08
CA TYR A 127 -11.66 -0.97 -1.66
C TYR A 127 -11.11 -2.22 -0.99
N THR A 128 -10.75 -3.23 -1.77
CA THR A 128 -10.27 -4.52 -1.23
C THR A 128 -8.94 -4.96 -1.83
N HIS A 129 -8.29 -4.11 -2.64
CA HIS A 129 -6.97 -4.38 -3.18
C HIS A 129 -5.88 -3.90 -2.22
N TRP A 130 -4.62 -3.99 -2.62
CA TRP A 130 -3.49 -3.60 -1.78
C TRP A 130 -3.53 -2.12 -1.37
N ARG A 131 -3.18 -1.87 -0.11
CA ARG A 131 -3.07 -0.55 0.51
C ARG A 131 -1.82 -0.48 1.35
N ILE A 132 -1.09 0.63 1.25
CA ILE A 132 0.06 0.96 2.10
C ILE A 132 -0.14 2.31 2.80
N ALA A 133 0.32 2.42 4.04
CA ALA A 133 0.25 3.64 4.83
C ALA A 133 1.63 4.02 5.40
N ILE A 134 2.04 5.26 5.21
CA ILE A 134 3.34 5.81 5.65
C ILE A 134 3.11 7.10 6.44
N GLY A 135 3.66 7.19 7.65
CA GLY A 135 3.57 8.36 8.51
C GLY A 135 4.37 9.54 7.97
N ALA A 136 4.06 10.77 8.39
CA ALA A 136 4.76 11.98 7.93
C ALA A 136 6.27 11.97 8.25
N ASP A 137 6.67 11.17 9.23
CA ASP A 137 8.05 10.88 9.67
C ASP A 137 8.75 9.80 8.81
N GLY A 138 8.06 9.20 7.85
CA GLY A 138 8.59 8.11 7.01
C GLY A 138 8.33 6.71 7.57
N THR A 139 7.70 6.57 8.74
CA THR A 139 7.39 5.26 9.32
C THR A 139 6.37 4.52 8.45
N TRP A 140 6.72 3.33 7.96
CA TRP A 140 5.80 2.44 7.27
C TRP A 140 4.89 1.75 8.30
N HIS A 141 3.61 2.15 8.32
CA HIS A 141 2.65 1.66 9.31
C HIS A 141 1.98 0.34 8.92
N SER A 142 1.62 0.16 7.65
CA SER A 142 0.89 -1.05 7.24
C SER A 142 1.01 -1.35 5.76
N LEU A 143 0.91 -2.63 5.40
CA LEU A 143 0.66 -3.11 4.04
C LEU A 143 -0.36 -4.25 4.10
N ARG A 144 -1.54 -4.05 3.50
CA ARG A 144 -2.65 -5.01 3.61
C ARG A 144 -3.48 -5.09 2.33
N THR A 145 -4.26 -6.17 2.22
CA THR A 145 -5.43 -6.27 1.34
C THR A 145 -6.70 -6.26 2.19
N GLY A 146 -7.81 -5.73 1.65
CA GLY A 146 -9.08 -5.61 2.38
C GLY A 146 -9.27 -4.28 3.13
N PRO A 147 -10.45 -4.09 3.78
CA PRO A 147 -10.79 -2.87 4.52
C PRO A 147 -9.97 -2.69 5.80
#